data_AF-A0A1J7H4W9-F1
#
_entry.id   AF-A0A1J7H4W9-F1
#
_cell.length_a   1.000
_cell.length_b   1.000
_cell.length_c   1.000
_cell.angle_alpha   90.00
_cell.angle_beta   90.00
_cell.angle_gamma   90.00
#
_symmetry.space_group_name_H-M   'P 1'
#
loop_
_entity.id
_entity.type
_entity.pdbx_description
1 polymer ?
#
loop_
_entity_poly.entity_id
_entity_poly.type
_entity_poly.pdbx_seq_one_letter_code
_entity_poly.pdbx_strand_id
1 'polypeptide(L)'
;MSNHHRSSSASSKNGLPPQELLDDLCSRFVLNVPKEDLQSFERILFLVENAHWFYEDNSVENNPSLKSLSLKEFTSLLFNTCDVLKPYVAHIDDIFKDFTSYKVRVPVTGAIILDETYERCILVKGWKGSSWSFPRGKKSKDEEDHACAIREVMEETGFDVSKLLNKDEYLEIIFGQQRVRLYIIAGVKDDTAFAPLTKKEISEIAWHRLDELQSASGDVISRGITGLKLYMVSPFLASLKSWISSHQPPMAPRLDLPLKEELCKTGKVFFAVFNVASSRTQQQPASSNSNFWEAASALFGHSAIPANQLLLFPIPTSPCLFPLPFFSSSDISLEA
;
A
#
# COMPACT_ATOMS: atom_id res chain seq x y z
N MET A 1 -24.55 20.62 54.22
CA MET A 1 -24.35 19.24 53.73
C MET A 1 -23.83 19.33 52.32
N SER A 2 -22.58 18.95 52.15
CA SER A 2 -21.83 18.89 50.90
C SER A 2 -22.43 17.85 49.95
N ASN A 3 -22.52 18.18 48.66
CA ASN A 3 -22.60 17.14 47.64
C ASN A 3 -21.72 17.53 46.45
N HIS A 4 -20.58 16.86 46.37
CA HIS A 4 -19.65 16.91 45.25
C HIS A 4 -20.23 16.10 44.10
N HIS A 5 -20.54 16.73 42.98
CA HIS A 5 -20.54 16.04 41.69
C HIS A 5 -19.22 16.34 40.98
N ARG A 6 -18.31 15.37 41.12
CA ARG A 6 -17.05 15.24 40.41
C ARG A 6 -17.36 14.91 38.96
N SER A 7 -17.45 15.92 38.09
CA SER A 7 -17.43 15.72 36.65
C SER A 7 -16.06 15.14 36.28
N SER A 8 -16.07 13.94 35.69
CA SER A 8 -14.86 13.26 35.27
C SER A 8 -14.11 14.12 34.25
N SER A 9 -12.89 14.54 34.60
CA SER A 9 -11.94 15.11 33.66
C SER A 9 -11.69 14.09 32.55
N ALA A 10 -12.06 14.41 31.32
CA ALA A 10 -11.60 13.69 30.14
C ALA A 10 -10.07 13.71 30.14
N SER A 11 -9.45 12.55 30.37
CA SER A 11 -7.99 12.43 30.35
C SER A 11 -7.53 12.33 28.90
N SER A 12 -7.45 13.46 28.21
CA SER A 12 -6.68 13.60 26.96
C SER A 12 -5.19 13.52 27.30
N LYS A 13 -4.72 12.30 27.56
CA LYS A 13 -3.29 12.02 27.65
C LYS A 13 -2.82 11.79 26.22
N ASN A 14 -2.02 12.69 25.67
CA ASN A 14 -1.32 12.53 24.39
C ASN A 14 0.05 11.90 24.66
N GLY A 15 0.06 10.66 25.15
CA GLY A 15 1.27 9.96 25.54
C GLY A 15 2.08 9.49 24.33
N LEU A 16 3.40 9.58 24.40
CA LEU A 16 4.27 8.88 23.44
C LEU A 16 4.06 7.36 23.56
N PRO A 17 4.28 6.58 22.48
CA PRO A 17 4.22 5.13 22.56
C PRO A 17 5.20 4.60 23.62
N PRO A 18 4.80 3.61 24.43
CA PRO A 18 5.71 2.97 25.38
C PRO A 18 6.83 2.25 24.65
N GLN A 19 7.98 2.08 25.32
CA GLN A 19 9.15 1.43 24.74
C GLN A 19 8.86 0.01 24.25
N GLU A 20 8.11 -0.78 25.01
CA GLU A 20 7.71 -2.15 24.63
C GLU A 20 6.95 -2.20 23.29
N LEU A 21 6.13 -1.18 23.00
CA LEU A 21 5.42 -1.10 21.72
C LEU A 21 6.38 -0.76 20.57
N LEU A 22 7.34 0.14 20.80
CA LEU A 22 8.35 0.48 19.80
C LEU A 22 9.27 -0.72 19.52
N ASP A 23 9.64 -1.49 20.54
CA ASP A 23 10.43 -2.71 20.42
C ASP A 23 9.69 -3.79 19.63
N ASP A 24 8.41 -4.01 19.92
CA ASP A 24 7.54 -4.92 19.16
C ASP A 24 7.47 -4.51 17.69
N LEU A 25 7.18 -3.25 17.40
CA LEU A 25 7.09 -2.73 16.02
C LEU A 25 8.44 -2.81 15.29
N CYS A 26 9.54 -2.47 15.96
CA CYS A 26 10.88 -2.55 15.37
C CYS A 26 11.25 -4.00 15.04
N SER A 27 10.98 -4.94 15.95
CA SER A 27 11.26 -6.36 15.72
C SER A 27 10.39 -6.96 14.61
N ARG A 28 9.10 -6.60 14.57
CA ARG A 28 8.11 -7.15 13.64
C ARG A 28 8.35 -6.69 12.22
N PHE A 29 8.67 -5.41 12.02
CA PHE A 29 8.72 -4.81 10.69
C PHE A 29 10.12 -4.56 10.18
N VAL A 30 11.11 -4.38 11.05
CA VAL A 30 12.45 -3.91 10.64
C VAL A 30 13.53 -4.94 10.89
N LEU A 31 13.72 -5.42 12.12
CA LEU A 31 14.93 -6.17 12.47
C LEU A 31 14.99 -7.61 11.92
N ASN A 32 13.84 -8.24 11.70
CA ASN A 32 13.75 -9.66 11.33
C ASN A 32 13.49 -9.88 9.83
N VAL A 33 13.67 -8.86 9.00
CA VAL A 33 13.53 -8.95 7.54
C VAL A 33 14.78 -9.56 6.89
N PRO A 34 14.70 -10.02 5.63
CA PRO A 34 15.86 -10.48 4.89
C PRO A 34 16.98 -9.43 4.84
N LYS A 35 18.24 -9.89 4.89
CA LYS A 35 19.41 -9.00 4.99
C LYS A 35 19.50 -8.02 3.82
N GLU A 36 18.99 -8.40 2.65
CA GLU A 36 18.91 -7.53 1.49
C GLU A 36 18.08 -6.25 1.77
N ASP A 37 17.01 -6.33 2.56
CA ASP A 37 16.16 -5.19 2.93
C ASP A 37 16.84 -4.23 3.90
N LEU A 38 17.90 -4.67 4.57
CA LEU A 38 18.68 -3.87 5.50
C LEU A 38 19.93 -3.22 4.85
N GLN A 39 20.09 -3.36 3.53
CA GLN A 39 21.27 -2.83 2.82
C GLN A 39 21.19 -1.33 2.50
N SER A 40 20.00 -0.71 2.56
CA SER A 40 19.84 0.71 2.23
C SER A 40 18.79 1.38 3.12
N PHE A 41 19.01 2.66 3.44
CA PHE A 41 18.08 3.42 4.27
C PHE A 41 16.73 3.64 3.60
N GLU A 42 16.68 3.66 2.27
CA GLU A 42 15.42 3.76 1.53
C GLU A 42 14.55 2.52 1.77
N ARG A 43 15.14 1.32 1.75
CA ARG A 43 14.43 0.07 2.06
C ARG A 43 14.00 0.03 3.53
N ILE A 44 14.90 0.40 4.44
CA ILE A 44 14.57 0.50 5.87
C ILE A 44 13.41 1.48 6.09
N LEU A 45 13.38 2.64 5.42
CA LEU A 45 12.30 3.59 5.60
C LEU A 45 10.95 3.13 5.02
N PHE A 46 10.91 2.26 4.00
CA PHE A 46 9.64 1.60 3.63
C PHE A 46 9.13 0.69 4.75
N LEU A 47 10.02 -0.05 5.42
CA LEU A 47 9.65 -0.90 6.56
C LEU A 47 9.18 -0.07 7.76
N VAL A 48 9.87 1.03 8.05
CA VAL A 48 9.49 1.97 9.11
C VAL A 48 8.15 2.64 8.80
N GLU A 49 7.89 2.97 7.53
CA GLU A 49 6.60 3.48 7.09
C GLU A 49 5.48 2.46 7.30
N ASN A 50 5.70 1.18 7.00
CA ASN A 50 4.74 0.11 7.31
C ASN A 50 4.48 -0.02 8.82
N ALA A 51 5.55 0.07 9.64
CA ALA A 51 5.42 0.06 11.09
C ALA A 51 4.63 1.28 11.61
N HIS A 52 4.84 2.45 10.99
CA HIS A 52 4.11 3.68 11.32
C HIS A 52 2.62 3.57 10.99
N TRP A 53 2.28 3.04 9.81
CA TRP A 53 0.88 2.76 9.44
C TRP A 53 0.23 1.78 10.41
N PHE A 54 0.93 0.69 10.75
CA PHE A 54 0.43 -0.25 11.74
C PHE A 54 0.15 0.43 13.09
N TYR A 55 1.04 1.32 13.54
CA TYR A 55 0.88 2.10 14.75
C TYR A 55 -0.37 3.00 14.71
N GLU A 56 -0.55 3.78 13.64
CA GLU A 56 -1.70 4.70 13.50
C GLU A 56 -3.03 3.94 13.38
N ASP A 57 -3.06 2.84 12.62
CA ASP A 57 -4.31 2.14 12.29
C ASP A 57 -4.72 1.06 13.30
N ASN A 58 -3.79 0.59 14.13
CA ASN A 58 -4.08 -0.45 15.12
C ASN A 58 -3.81 0.03 16.55
N SER A 59 -2.64 0.63 16.81
CA SER A 59 -2.29 1.01 18.18
C SER A 59 -3.03 2.26 18.65
N VAL A 60 -3.00 3.34 17.86
CA VAL A 60 -3.67 4.61 18.19
C VAL A 60 -5.19 4.46 18.15
N GLU A 61 -5.73 3.72 17.17
CA GLU A 61 -7.17 3.48 17.06
C GLU A 61 -7.72 2.69 18.26
N ASN A 62 -7.00 1.67 18.74
CA ASN A 62 -7.42 0.88 19.90
C ASN A 62 -7.12 1.55 21.23
N ASN A 63 -6.17 2.51 21.28
CA ASN A 63 -5.82 3.24 22.48
C ASN A 63 -5.71 4.76 22.20
N PRO A 64 -6.82 5.51 22.34
CA PRO A 64 -6.85 6.95 22.08
C PRO A 64 -5.97 7.81 23.01
N SER A 65 -5.31 7.22 24.01
CA SER A 65 -4.32 7.91 24.85
C SER A 65 -2.92 7.97 24.22
N LEU A 66 -2.72 7.30 23.09
CA LEU A 66 -1.50 7.39 22.31
C LEU A 66 -1.54 8.61 21.39
N LYS A 67 -0.42 9.32 21.31
CA LYS A 67 -0.24 10.45 20.40
C LYS A 67 -0.16 9.93 18.95
N SER A 68 -0.97 10.48 18.04
CA SER A 68 -0.74 10.33 16.60
C SER A 68 0.54 11.07 16.20
N LEU A 69 1.40 10.40 15.43
CA LEU A 69 2.73 10.86 15.08
C LEU A 69 2.84 11.06 13.58
N SER A 70 3.63 12.05 13.14
CA SER A 70 4.12 12.06 11.77
C SER A 70 5.12 10.91 11.56
N LEU A 71 5.27 10.46 10.30
CA LEU A 71 6.26 9.43 9.94
C LEU A 71 7.67 9.79 10.43
N LYS A 72 8.04 11.07 10.36
CA LYS A 72 9.35 11.55 10.82
C LYS A 72 9.50 11.46 12.34
N GLU A 73 8.49 11.90 13.10
CA GLU A 73 8.50 11.76 14.57
C GLU A 73 8.57 10.30 14.99
N PHE A 74 7.76 9.43 14.35
CA PHE A 74 7.76 7.99 14.61
C PHE A 74 9.12 7.36 14.29
N THR A 75 9.73 7.71 13.16
CA THR A 75 11.06 7.21 12.76
C THR A 75 12.12 7.61 13.77
N SER A 76 12.12 8.87 14.23
CA SER A 76 13.05 9.33 15.27
C SER A 76 12.91 8.55 16.57
N LEU A 77 11.67 8.26 17.01
CA LEU A 77 11.42 7.46 18.20
C LEU A 77 11.90 6.01 18.01
N LEU A 78 11.53 5.37 16.90
CA LEU A 78 11.91 3.99 16.59
C LEU A 78 13.44 3.84 16.51
N PHE A 79 14.12 4.76 15.83
CA PHE A 79 15.58 4.74 15.69
C PHE A 79 16.27 4.92 17.04
N ASN A 80 15.77 5.82 17.88
CA ASN A 80 16.40 6.08 19.18
C ASN A 80 16.26 4.90 20.17
N THR A 81 15.23 4.07 20.00
CA THR A 81 15.00 2.87 20.81
C THR A 81 15.82 1.67 20.34
N CYS A 82 16.11 1.57 19.05
CA CYS A 82 16.87 0.47 18.47
C CYS A 82 18.38 0.77 18.45
N ASP A 83 19.18 0.03 19.22
CA ASP A 83 20.64 0.27 19.31
C ASP A 83 21.36 0.23 17.95
N VAL A 84 20.87 -0.58 17.01
CA VAL A 84 21.42 -0.66 15.65
C VAL A 84 21.12 0.61 14.84
N LEU A 85 19.95 1.22 15.03
CA LEU A 85 19.49 2.37 14.26
C LEU A 85 19.80 3.73 14.93
N LYS A 86 20.02 3.72 16.24
CA LYS A 86 20.28 4.89 17.08
C LYS A 86 21.42 5.79 16.59
N PRO A 87 22.55 5.27 16.09
CA PRO A 87 23.62 6.13 15.55
C PRO A 87 23.16 7.03 14.39
N TYR A 88 22.11 6.65 13.67
CA TYR A 88 21.62 7.36 12.49
C TYR A 88 20.58 8.44 12.79
N VAL A 89 20.15 8.58 14.05
CA VAL A 89 19.19 9.63 14.46
C VAL A 89 19.68 11.03 14.08
N ALA A 90 20.99 11.28 14.20
CA ALA A 90 21.60 12.56 13.82
C ALA A 90 21.53 12.87 12.31
N HIS A 91 21.28 11.86 11.48
CA HIS A 91 21.23 11.95 10.02
C HIS A 91 19.82 11.76 9.45
N ILE A 92 18.79 11.75 10.30
CA ILE A 92 17.40 11.52 9.88
C ILE A 92 16.96 12.49 8.78
N ASP A 93 17.37 13.75 8.83
CA ASP A 93 17.00 14.74 7.81
C ASP A 93 17.52 14.37 6.41
N ASP A 94 18.78 13.97 6.33
CA ASP A 94 19.40 13.54 5.07
C ASP A 94 18.79 12.21 4.60
N ILE A 95 18.58 11.26 5.50
CA ILE A 95 17.92 9.98 5.21
C ILE A 95 16.51 10.20 4.63
N PHE A 96 15.72 11.09 5.22
CA PHE A 96 14.38 11.42 4.71
C PHE A 96 14.41 12.12 3.36
N LYS A 97 15.40 13.00 3.13
CA LYS A 97 15.59 13.68 1.85
C LYS A 97 15.90 12.66 0.74
N ASP A 98 16.80 11.73 1.01
CA ASP A 98 17.19 10.68 0.06
C ASP A 98 16.04 9.71 -0.18
N PHE A 99 15.35 9.28 0.88
CA PHE A 99 14.15 8.45 0.78
C PHE A 99 13.05 9.12 -0.04
N THR A 100 12.77 10.40 0.19
CA THR A 100 11.76 11.15 -0.58
C THR A 100 12.14 11.23 -2.05
N SER A 101 13.42 11.51 -2.33
CA SER A 101 13.94 11.58 -3.69
C SER A 101 13.83 10.23 -4.40
N TYR A 102 14.15 9.14 -3.72
CA TYR A 102 13.97 7.77 -4.21
C TYR A 102 12.51 7.45 -4.47
N LYS A 103 11.65 7.69 -3.48
CA LYS A 103 10.24 7.34 -3.47
C LYS A 103 9.43 8.02 -4.58
N VAL A 104 9.84 9.19 -5.04
CA VAL A 104 9.22 9.89 -6.19
C VAL A 104 9.52 9.19 -7.53
N ARG A 105 10.65 8.49 -7.65
CA ARG A 105 11.05 7.81 -8.90
C ARG A 105 10.50 6.39 -9.03
N VAL A 106 9.99 5.81 -7.94
CA VAL A 106 9.43 4.45 -7.95
C VAL A 106 8.30 4.39 -8.98
N PRO A 107 8.37 3.45 -9.96
CA PRO A 107 7.33 3.28 -10.95
C PRO A 107 5.97 3.05 -10.30
N VAL A 108 4.94 3.61 -10.91
CA VAL A 108 3.55 3.43 -10.46
C VAL A 108 2.81 2.65 -11.50
N THR A 109 2.07 1.63 -11.07
CA THR A 109 1.21 0.85 -11.94
C THR A 109 -0.19 0.73 -11.37
N GLY A 110 -1.18 0.61 -12.23
CA GLY A 110 -2.57 0.51 -11.83
C GLY A 110 -3.47 0.17 -13.01
N ALA A 111 -4.75 0.53 -12.92
CA ALA A 111 -5.72 0.23 -13.97
C ALA A 111 -6.70 1.37 -14.27
N ILE A 112 -7.14 1.43 -15.52
CA ILE A 112 -8.32 2.16 -15.97
C ILE A 112 -9.41 1.11 -16.17
N ILE A 113 -10.36 1.06 -15.24
CA ILE A 113 -11.46 0.08 -15.26
C ILE A 113 -12.65 0.74 -15.95
N LEU A 114 -13.05 0.20 -17.10
CA LEU A 114 -14.17 0.66 -17.93
C LEU A 114 -15.39 -0.25 -17.74
N ASP A 115 -16.58 0.35 -17.80
CA ASP A 115 -17.83 -0.40 -17.78
C ASP A 115 -18.11 -1.12 -19.11
N GLU A 116 -19.24 -1.81 -19.22
CA GLU A 116 -19.62 -2.56 -20.44
C GLU A 116 -19.92 -1.67 -21.67
N THR A 117 -20.13 -0.37 -21.49
CA THR A 117 -20.39 0.59 -22.58
C THR A 117 -19.15 1.40 -22.98
N TYR A 118 -18.07 1.33 -22.18
CA TYR A 118 -16.87 2.17 -22.28
C TYR A 118 -17.14 3.67 -22.09
N GLU A 119 -18.27 4.04 -21.50
CA GLU A 119 -18.63 5.45 -21.26
C GLU A 119 -18.20 5.92 -19.86
N ARG A 120 -18.03 4.98 -18.93
CA ARG A 120 -17.66 5.27 -17.54
C ARG A 120 -16.40 4.54 -17.13
N CYS A 121 -15.67 5.13 -16.19
CA CYS A 121 -14.53 4.50 -15.55
C CYS A 121 -14.59 4.59 -14.03
N ILE A 122 -13.96 3.65 -13.34
CA ILE A 122 -13.77 3.72 -11.88
C ILE A 122 -12.68 4.73 -11.55
N LEU A 123 -12.97 5.62 -10.61
CA LEU A 123 -11.98 6.42 -9.90
C LEU A 123 -12.10 6.18 -8.40
N VAL A 124 -10.98 6.38 -7.71
CA VAL A 124 -10.87 6.33 -6.25
C VAL A 124 -10.48 7.70 -5.70
N LYS A 125 -10.92 7.99 -4.48
CA LYS A 125 -10.60 9.22 -3.74
C LYS A 125 -10.07 8.84 -2.36
N GLY A 126 -8.93 9.40 -1.98
CA GLY A 126 -8.31 9.14 -0.69
C GLY A 126 -8.83 10.03 0.45
N TRP A 127 -8.69 9.59 1.71
CA TRP A 127 -9.20 10.30 2.90
C TRP A 127 -8.55 11.68 3.14
N LYS A 128 -7.26 11.83 2.81
CA LYS A 128 -6.49 13.06 3.06
C LYS A 128 -6.63 14.11 1.94
N GLY A 129 -7.51 13.88 0.96
CA GLY A 129 -7.65 14.75 -0.20
C GLY A 129 -9.05 14.77 -0.80
N SER A 130 -9.27 15.70 -1.73
CA SER A 130 -10.51 15.79 -2.51
C SER A 130 -10.32 15.38 -3.98
N SER A 131 -9.12 14.94 -4.33
CA SER A 131 -8.77 14.55 -5.69
C SER A 131 -9.19 13.13 -5.99
N TRP A 132 -9.78 12.92 -7.17
CA TRP A 132 -10.08 11.62 -7.74
C TRP A 132 -8.97 11.19 -8.69
N SER A 133 -8.70 9.88 -8.73
CA SER A 133 -7.69 9.33 -9.63
C SER A 133 -7.94 7.85 -9.94
N PHE A 134 -7.27 7.33 -10.96
CA PHE A 134 -7.31 5.89 -11.25
C PHE A 134 -6.65 5.07 -10.13
N PRO A 135 -7.17 3.87 -9.81
CA PRO A 135 -6.56 3.02 -8.80
C PRO A 135 -5.17 2.57 -9.23
N ARG A 136 -4.16 2.86 -8.40
CA ARG A 136 -2.74 2.63 -8.70
C ARG A 136 -1.87 2.80 -7.46
N GLY A 137 -0.72 2.15 -7.48
CA GLY A 137 0.32 2.41 -6.50
C GLY A 137 1.70 2.01 -6.96
N LYS A 138 2.62 1.97 -6.00
CA LYS A 138 4.05 1.88 -6.28
C LYS A 138 4.47 0.44 -6.43
N LYS A 139 5.30 0.20 -7.44
CA LYS A 139 5.86 -1.11 -7.69
C LYS A 139 6.84 -1.52 -6.60
N SER A 140 6.67 -2.73 -6.11
CA SER A 140 7.61 -3.37 -5.19
C SER A 140 8.89 -3.80 -5.92
N LYS A 141 9.93 -4.11 -5.15
CA LYS A 141 11.18 -4.61 -5.70
C LYS A 141 10.94 -5.93 -6.45
N ASP A 142 11.50 -6.05 -7.64
CA ASP A 142 11.43 -7.24 -8.50
C ASP A 142 9.99 -7.66 -8.86
N GLU A 143 9.01 -6.77 -8.65
CA GLU A 143 7.60 -6.98 -9.01
C GLU A 143 7.38 -6.64 -10.48
N GLU A 144 6.64 -7.49 -11.18
CA GLU A 144 6.22 -7.25 -12.55
C GLU A 144 5.10 -6.21 -12.61
N ASP A 145 5.06 -5.42 -13.68
CA ASP A 145 4.13 -4.29 -13.78
C ASP A 145 2.64 -4.71 -13.69
N HIS A 146 2.29 -5.82 -14.33
CA HIS A 146 0.93 -6.35 -14.29
C HIS A 146 0.56 -6.92 -12.92
N ALA A 147 1.53 -7.53 -12.22
CA ALA A 147 1.33 -8.07 -10.89
C ALA A 147 1.09 -6.93 -9.87
N CYS A 148 1.88 -5.86 -9.96
CA CYS A 148 1.67 -4.66 -9.16
C CYS A 148 0.30 -4.04 -9.45
N ALA A 149 -0.10 -3.90 -10.72
CA ALA A 149 -1.41 -3.36 -11.06
C ALA A 149 -2.57 -4.19 -10.47
N ILE A 150 -2.48 -5.53 -10.53
CA ILE A 150 -3.49 -6.42 -9.93
C ILE A 150 -3.56 -6.22 -8.41
N ARG A 151 -2.41 -6.20 -7.74
CA ARG A 151 -2.32 -6.02 -6.29
C ARG A 151 -2.91 -4.68 -5.85
N GLU A 152 -2.50 -3.58 -6.49
CA GLU A 152 -2.93 -2.22 -6.14
C GLU A 152 -4.44 -2.03 -6.37
N VAL A 153 -4.97 -2.55 -7.49
CA VAL A 153 -6.41 -2.50 -7.76
C VAL A 153 -7.19 -3.33 -6.73
N MET A 154 -6.70 -4.50 -6.37
CA MET A 154 -7.31 -5.33 -5.33
C MET A 154 -7.30 -4.62 -3.97
N GLU A 155 -6.19 -3.99 -3.58
CA GLU A 155 -6.05 -3.27 -2.32
C GLU A 155 -7.00 -2.06 -2.24
N GLU A 156 -7.02 -1.21 -3.27
CA GLU A 156 -7.79 0.03 -3.28
C GLU A 156 -9.29 -0.16 -3.59
N THR A 157 -9.66 -1.22 -4.31
CA THR A 157 -11.04 -1.40 -4.81
C THR A 157 -11.70 -2.72 -4.41
N GLY A 158 -10.95 -3.70 -3.93
CA GLY A 158 -11.45 -5.04 -3.62
C GLY A 158 -11.80 -5.89 -4.85
N PHE A 159 -11.47 -5.42 -6.05
CA PHE A 159 -11.82 -6.08 -7.31
C PHE A 159 -10.63 -6.82 -7.94
N ASP A 160 -10.80 -8.11 -8.23
CA ASP A 160 -9.77 -8.92 -8.89
C ASP A 160 -9.81 -8.73 -10.42
N VAL A 161 -8.80 -8.03 -10.94
CA VAL A 161 -8.64 -7.81 -12.38
C VAL A 161 -7.76 -8.87 -13.06
N SER A 162 -7.24 -9.87 -12.35
CA SER A 162 -6.27 -10.84 -12.88
C SER A 162 -6.75 -11.57 -14.13
N LYS A 163 -8.04 -11.89 -14.21
CA LYS A 163 -8.66 -12.58 -15.35
C LYS A 163 -9.03 -11.67 -16.52
N LEU A 164 -9.09 -10.37 -16.27
CA LEU A 164 -9.48 -9.35 -17.26
C LEU A 164 -8.26 -8.61 -17.83
N LEU A 165 -7.14 -8.63 -17.11
CA LEU A 165 -5.93 -7.92 -17.49
C LEU A 165 -5.29 -8.57 -18.73
N ASN A 166 -5.18 -7.79 -19.80
CA ASN A 166 -4.31 -8.09 -20.92
C ASN A 166 -2.98 -7.33 -20.76
N LYS A 167 -1.85 -8.03 -20.83
CA LYS A 167 -0.52 -7.45 -20.61
C LYS A 167 -0.11 -6.45 -21.69
N ASP A 168 -0.73 -6.52 -22.87
CA ASP A 168 -0.45 -5.65 -24.00
C ASP A 168 -1.35 -4.41 -24.03
N GLU A 169 -2.44 -4.40 -23.25
CA GLU A 169 -3.42 -3.31 -23.22
C GLU A 169 -3.16 -2.36 -22.06
N TYR A 170 -2.28 -1.39 -22.29
CA TYR A 170 -1.94 -0.37 -21.29
C TYR A 170 -1.65 0.99 -21.90
N LEU A 171 -1.79 2.02 -21.08
CA LEU A 171 -1.31 3.37 -21.36
C LEU A 171 -0.12 3.66 -20.44
N GLU A 172 0.92 4.27 -20.99
CA GLU A 172 2.11 4.63 -20.24
C GLU A 172 2.51 6.08 -20.51
N ILE A 173 2.82 6.80 -19.44
CA ILE A 173 3.40 8.14 -19.49
C ILE A 173 4.56 8.25 -18.51
N ILE A 174 5.51 9.11 -18.84
CA ILE A 174 6.58 9.50 -17.91
C ILE A 174 6.27 10.92 -17.43
N PHE A 175 6.02 11.07 -16.14
CA PHE A 175 5.78 12.37 -15.51
C PHE A 175 6.98 12.75 -14.64
N GLY A 176 7.73 13.77 -15.07
CA GLY A 176 9.00 14.14 -14.44
C GLY A 176 9.99 12.96 -14.51
N GLN A 177 10.28 12.35 -13.36
CA GLN A 177 11.14 11.16 -13.26
C GLN A 177 10.37 9.87 -12.93
N GLN A 178 9.05 9.95 -12.85
CA GLN A 178 8.20 8.82 -12.49
C GLN A 178 7.54 8.22 -13.73
N ARG A 179 7.74 6.93 -13.95
CA ARG A 179 6.98 6.17 -14.95
C ARG A 179 5.64 5.75 -14.36
N VAL A 180 4.55 6.02 -15.08
CA VAL A 180 3.20 5.61 -14.70
C VAL A 180 2.59 4.78 -15.82
N ARG A 181 2.21 3.54 -15.51
CA ARG A 181 1.55 2.60 -16.44
C ARG A 181 0.18 2.23 -15.91
N LEU A 182 -0.87 2.37 -16.72
CA LEU A 182 -2.23 1.98 -16.36
C LEU A 182 -2.74 0.96 -17.38
N TYR A 183 -3.08 -0.24 -16.91
CA TYR A 183 -3.70 -1.28 -17.73
C TYR A 183 -5.17 -0.95 -18.01
N ILE A 184 -5.65 -1.23 -19.21
CA ILE A 184 -7.05 -1.01 -19.56
C ILE A 184 -7.82 -2.30 -19.25
N ILE A 185 -8.76 -2.20 -18.30
CA ILE A 185 -9.61 -3.31 -17.85
C ILE A 185 -11.02 -3.00 -18.32
N ALA A 186 -11.47 -3.68 -19.36
CA ALA A 186 -12.70 -3.32 -20.07
C ALA A 186 -13.83 -4.32 -19.82
N GLY A 187 -15.08 -3.86 -19.88
CA GLY A 187 -16.25 -4.74 -19.81
C GLY A 187 -16.65 -5.13 -18.39
N VAL A 188 -16.38 -4.30 -17.40
CA VAL A 188 -16.78 -4.57 -16.01
C VAL A 188 -18.25 -4.21 -15.81
N LYS A 189 -19.00 -5.12 -15.18
CA LYS A 189 -20.44 -4.93 -14.96
C LYS A 189 -20.71 -3.81 -13.96
N ASP A 190 -21.79 -3.09 -14.18
CA ASP A 190 -22.22 -1.98 -13.34
C ASP A 190 -22.59 -2.40 -11.90
N ASP A 191 -23.04 -3.65 -11.70
CA ASP A 191 -23.40 -4.24 -10.41
C ASP A 191 -22.20 -4.80 -9.63
N THR A 192 -20.97 -4.64 -10.15
CA THR A 192 -19.75 -5.06 -9.47
C THR A 192 -19.59 -4.28 -8.17
N ALA A 193 -19.47 -5.02 -7.06
CA ALA A 193 -19.24 -4.42 -5.76
C ALA A 193 -17.76 -4.05 -5.59
N PHE A 194 -17.51 -2.79 -5.25
CA PHE A 194 -16.18 -2.30 -4.89
C PHE A 194 -16.14 -1.94 -3.41
N ALA A 195 -15.07 -2.34 -2.73
CA ALA A 195 -14.79 -1.97 -1.35
C ALA A 195 -13.28 -2.04 -1.10
N PRO A 196 -12.65 -0.97 -0.56
CA PRO A 196 -11.23 -1.00 -0.27
C PRO A 196 -10.92 -2.04 0.80
N LEU A 197 -9.77 -2.71 0.66
CA LEU A 197 -9.27 -3.67 1.64
C LEU A 197 -8.37 -2.98 2.68
N THR A 198 -7.82 -1.82 2.35
CA THR A 198 -6.97 -1.03 3.23
C THR A 198 -7.78 -0.03 4.06
N LYS A 199 -7.40 0.14 5.33
CA LYS A 199 -8.07 1.08 6.25
C LYS A 199 -7.60 2.51 5.96
N LYS A 200 -8.54 3.46 5.96
CA LYS A 200 -8.29 4.93 5.90
C LYS A 200 -7.44 5.40 4.70
N GLU A 201 -7.28 4.59 3.67
CA GLU A 201 -6.58 4.97 2.44
C GLU A 201 -7.56 5.57 1.42
N ILE A 202 -8.56 4.79 1.03
CA ILE A 202 -9.63 5.20 0.10
C ILE A 202 -10.91 5.53 0.88
N SER A 203 -11.45 6.73 0.67
CA SER A 203 -12.70 7.18 1.26
C SER A 203 -13.90 6.88 0.38
N GLU A 204 -13.75 7.00 -0.94
CA GLU A 204 -14.83 6.84 -1.91
C GLU A 204 -14.33 6.17 -3.18
N ILE A 205 -15.19 5.34 -3.78
CA ILE A 205 -15.00 4.68 -5.08
C ILE A 205 -16.28 4.93 -5.88
N ALA A 206 -16.16 5.40 -7.11
CA ALA A 206 -17.32 5.68 -7.93
C ALA A 206 -17.05 5.51 -9.43
N TRP A 207 -18.12 5.21 -10.16
CA TRP A 207 -18.16 5.33 -11.60
C TRP A 207 -18.25 6.80 -12.02
N HIS A 208 -17.38 7.22 -12.93
CA HIS A 208 -17.38 8.56 -13.51
C HIS A 208 -17.48 8.49 -15.02
N ARG A 209 -18.31 9.35 -15.62
CA ARG A 209 -18.41 9.42 -17.08
C ARG A 209 -17.16 10.07 -17.68
N LEU A 210 -16.64 9.49 -18.76
CA LEU A 210 -15.41 9.97 -19.41
C LEU A 210 -15.56 11.36 -20.04
N ASP A 211 -16.78 11.76 -20.41
CA ASP A 211 -17.07 13.11 -20.91
C ASP A 211 -16.94 14.19 -19.83
N GLU A 212 -17.36 13.89 -18.59
CA GLU A 212 -17.25 14.79 -17.44
C GLU A 212 -15.80 14.98 -16.95
N LEU A 213 -14.92 14.00 -17.20
CA LEU A 213 -13.51 14.05 -16.79
C LEU A 213 -12.66 14.96 -17.67
N GLN A 214 -13.19 15.42 -18.82
CA GLN A 214 -12.46 16.30 -19.71
C GLN A 214 -12.10 17.61 -19.02
N SER A 215 -10.86 18.04 -19.19
CA SER A 215 -10.36 19.32 -18.70
C SER A 215 -9.79 20.14 -19.84
N ALA A 216 -9.84 21.47 -19.69
CA ALA A 216 -9.29 22.40 -20.69
C ALA A 216 -7.76 22.32 -20.81
N SER A 217 -7.07 21.80 -19.79
CA SER A 217 -5.64 21.54 -19.79
C SER A 217 -5.34 20.05 -19.59
N GLY A 218 -4.24 19.56 -20.19
CA GLY A 218 -3.72 18.20 -19.99
C GLY A 218 -2.88 18.04 -18.71
N ASP A 219 -3.07 18.92 -17.73
CA ASP A 219 -2.23 18.99 -16.54
C ASP A 219 -2.48 17.82 -15.58
N VAL A 220 -1.48 17.54 -14.74
CA VAL A 220 -1.53 16.47 -13.73
C VAL A 220 -2.59 16.69 -12.67
N ILE A 221 -2.79 17.93 -12.23
CA ILE A 221 -3.91 18.32 -11.39
C ILE A 221 -4.83 19.16 -12.26
N SER A 222 -6.03 18.65 -12.49
CA SER A 222 -7.01 19.30 -13.35
C SER A 222 -8.36 19.37 -12.66
N ARG A 223 -9.29 20.11 -13.29
CA ARG A 223 -10.70 20.07 -12.91
C ARG A 223 -11.50 19.58 -14.11
N GLY A 224 -12.30 18.55 -13.89
CA GLY A 224 -13.31 18.09 -14.86
C GLY A 224 -14.39 19.14 -15.07
N ILE A 225 -15.29 18.91 -16.03
CA ILE A 225 -16.37 19.83 -16.40
C ILE A 225 -17.27 20.14 -15.21
N THR A 226 -17.53 19.15 -14.37
CA THR A 226 -18.35 19.25 -13.15
C THR A 226 -17.62 19.89 -11.96
N GLY A 227 -16.36 20.31 -12.14
CA GLY A 227 -15.52 20.87 -11.08
C GLY A 227 -14.80 19.83 -10.22
N LEU A 228 -14.94 18.53 -10.54
CA LEU A 228 -14.22 17.44 -9.89
C LEU A 228 -12.71 17.67 -9.99
N LYS A 229 -12.02 17.67 -8.84
CA LYS A 229 -10.56 17.77 -8.81
C LYS A 229 -9.99 16.40 -9.20
N LEU A 230 -9.22 16.35 -10.27
CA LEU A 230 -8.59 15.13 -10.76
C LEU A 230 -7.09 15.17 -10.52
N TYR A 231 -6.48 14.00 -10.30
CA TYR A 231 -5.04 13.84 -10.18
C TYR A 231 -4.56 12.69 -11.06
N MET A 232 -3.67 12.98 -12.01
CA MET A 232 -3.14 12.01 -12.99
C MET A 232 -4.23 11.28 -13.80
N VAL A 233 -5.31 11.99 -14.16
CA VAL A 233 -6.37 11.46 -15.03
C VAL A 233 -6.29 12.07 -16.42
N SER A 234 -6.32 13.40 -16.52
CA SER A 234 -6.33 14.14 -17.80
C SER A 234 -5.24 13.74 -18.80
N PRO A 235 -3.98 13.49 -18.39
CA PRO A 235 -2.93 13.06 -19.31
C PRO A 235 -3.24 11.76 -20.07
N PHE A 236 -4.10 10.90 -19.54
CA PHE A 236 -4.44 9.61 -20.15
C PHE A 236 -5.69 9.67 -21.05
N LEU A 237 -6.54 10.70 -20.92
CA LEU A 237 -7.86 10.71 -21.55
C LEU A 237 -7.80 10.71 -23.09
N ALA A 238 -6.80 11.36 -23.70
CA ALA A 238 -6.66 11.38 -25.16
C ALA A 238 -6.35 9.98 -25.71
N SER A 239 -5.35 9.31 -25.14
CA SER A 239 -4.97 7.94 -25.54
C SER A 239 -6.06 6.93 -25.20
N LEU A 240 -6.74 7.09 -24.06
CA LEU A 240 -7.88 6.26 -23.67
C LEU A 240 -9.03 6.36 -24.69
N LYS A 241 -9.38 7.58 -25.13
CA LYS A 241 -10.40 7.77 -26.18
C LYS A 241 -10.01 7.14 -27.50
N SER A 242 -8.73 7.24 -27.88
CA SER A 242 -8.21 6.57 -29.07
C SER A 242 -8.37 5.05 -28.97
N TRP A 243 -8.05 4.48 -27.79
CA TRP A 243 -8.22 3.06 -27.52
C TRP A 243 -9.70 2.64 -27.58
N ILE A 244 -10.60 3.41 -26.96
CA ILE A 244 -12.04 3.13 -27.00
C ILE A 244 -12.57 3.17 -28.43
N SER A 245 -12.06 4.08 -29.26
CA SER A 245 -12.51 4.22 -30.66
C SER A 245 -12.08 3.04 -31.55
N SER A 246 -11.01 2.32 -31.18
CA SER A 246 -10.54 1.13 -31.90
C SER A 246 -11.14 -0.17 -31.38
N HIS A 247 -11.92 -0.14 -30.30
CA HIS A 247 -12.50 -1.32 -29.66
C HIS A 247 -14.03 -1.24 -29.64
N GLN A 248 -14.69 -2.34 -29.99
CA GLN A 248 -16.15 -2.41 -29.90
C GLN A 248 -16.57 -2.69 -28.45
N PRO A 249 -17.51 -1.91 -27.87
CA PRO A 249 -17.99 -2.17 -26.53
C PRO A 249 -18.85 -3.44 -26.51
N PRO A 250 -18.80 -4.24 -25.43
CA PRO A 250 -19.67 -5.40 -25.23
C PRO A 250 -21.16 -5.06 -25.26
N MET A 251 -21.51 -3.85 -24.84
CA MET A 251 -22.88 -3.34 -24.83
C MET A 251 -23.01 -2.03 -25.59
N ALA A 252 -24.18 -1.81 -26.20
CA ALA A 252 -24.50 -0.51 -26.78
C ALA A 252 -24.57 0.59 -25.69
N PRO A 253 -24.23 1.85 -26.04
CA PRO A 253 -24.36 2.99 -25.14
C PRO A 253 -25.74 3.10 -24.49
N ARG A 254 -25.79 3.41 -23.19
CA ARG A 254 -27.05 3.59 -22.46
C ARG A 254 -27.32 5.09 -22.29
N LEU A 255 -28.23 5.63 -23.11
CA LEU A 255 -28.52 7.07 -23.11
C LEU A 255 -29.32 7.58 -21.88
N ASP A 256 -29.85 6.69 -21.02
CA ASP A 256 -30.96 7.05 -20.11
C ASP A 256 -30.80 6.69 -18.60
N LEU A 257 -29.61 6.36 -18.08
CA LEU A 257 -29.47 6.02 -16.65
C LEU A 257 -29.17 7.27 -15.78
N PRO A 258 -29.99 7.56 -14.74
CA PRO A 258 -29.73 8.65 -13.81
C PRO A 258 -28.50 8.37 -12.93
N LEU A 259 -27.69 9.40 -12.71
CA LEU A 259 -26.58 9.43 -11.76
C LEU A 259 -27.09 9.21 -10.32
N LYS A 260 -26.97 7.99 -9.78
CA LYS A 260 -26.74 7.71 -8.35
C LYS A 260 -26.74 6.20 -8.10
N GLU A 261 -25.64 5.70 -7.57
CA GLU A 261 -25.68 4.84 -6.38
C GLU A 261 -24.30 4.85 -5.72
N GLU A 262 -24.23 5.42 -4.51
CA GLU A 262 -23.09 5.27 -3.62
C GLU A 262 -22.99 3.79 -3.23
N LEU A 263 -22.01 3.08 -3.78
CA LEU A 263 -21.73 1.71 -3.35
C LEU A 263 -20.62 1.73 -2.28
N CYS A 264 -21.02 1.84 -1.00
CA CYS A 264 -20.28 1.20 0.09
C CYS A 264 -21.17 1.03 1.33
N LYS A 265 -21.60 -0.21 1.62
CA LYS A 265 -22.01 -0.64 2.96
C LYS A 265 -20.97 -1.62 3.47
N THR A 266 -20.12 -1.18 4.40
CA THR A 266 -19.08 -1.99 5.04
C THR A 266 -19.69 -3.10 5.91
N GLY A 267 -19.55 -4.35 5.47
CA GLY A 267 -19.87 -5.56 6.25
C GLY A 267 -18.60 -6.19 6.81
N LYS A 268 -18.52 -6.33 8.14
CA LYS A 268 -17.45 -7.00 8.89
C LYS A 268 -17.33 -8.47 8.46
N VAL A 269 -16.12 -8.94 8.13
CA VAL A 269 -15.85 -10.38 7.93
C VAL A 269 -14.71 -10.84 8.85
N PHE A 270 -15.04 -11.83 9.67
CA PHE A 270 -14.18 -12.62 10.55
C PHE A 270 -13.50 -13.73 9.71
N PHE A 271 -12.21 -14.01 9.92
CA PHE A 271 -11.57 -15.20 9.33
C PHE A 271 -11.00 -16.15 10.38
N ALA A 272 -11.30 -17.43 10.17
CA ALA A 272 -10.86 -18.59 10.94
C ALA A 272 -9.54 -19.15 10.38
N VAL A 273 -8.68 -19.63 11.27
CA VAL A 273 -7.31 -20.09 11.01
C VAL A 273 -7.28 -21.61 10.74
N PHE A 274 -6.52 -22.04 9.74
CA PHE A 274 -6.06 -23.43 9.59
C PHE A 274 -4.53 -23.51 9.46
N ASN A 275 -3.94 -24.43 10.24
CA ASN A 275 -2.51 -24.77 10.37
C ASN A 275 -2.10 -25.87 9.38
N VAL A 276 -0.90 -25.83 8.81
CA VAL A 276 -0.08 -27.04 8.49
C VAL A 276 1.43 -26.75 8.55
N ALA A 277 2.16 -27.81 8.95
CA ALA A 277 3.52 -28.00 9.42
C ALA A 277 4.71 -27.88 8.41
N SER A 278 5.89 -27.96 9.01
CA SER A 278 7.26 -27.70 8.54
C SER A 278 8.03 -28.94 8.05
N SER A 279 9.11 -28.78 7.25
CA SER A 279 10.31 -29.63 7.31
C SER A 279 11.56 -29.02 6.62
N ARG A 280 12.75 -29.36 7.17
CA ARG A 280 14.16 -28.95 6.84
C ARG A 280 14.70 -29.69 5.58
N THR A 281 15.81 -29.35 4.89
CA THR A 281 17.23 -29.26 5.34
C THR A 281 18.22 -28.88 4.18
N GLN A 282 19.30 -28.10 4.47
CA GLN A 282 20.74 -28.07 3.95
C GLN A 282 21.07 -28.02 2.42
N GLN A 283 22.16 -27.45 1.85
CA GLN A 283 23.37 -26.68 2.24
C GLN A 283 24.07 -26.07 0.97
N GLN A 284 25.01 -25.13 1.22
CA GLN A 284 25.94 -24.24 0.43
C GLN A 284 26.92 -24.88 -0.62
N PRO A 285 27.87 -24.16 -1.32
CA PRO A 285 28.56 -22.83 -1.09
C PRO A 285 28.79 -21.97 -2.39
N ALA A 286 29.72 -21.01 -2.52
CA ALA A 286 30.05 -19.70 -1.90
C ALA A 286 31.08 -18.95 -2.81
N SER A 287 31.09 -17.59 -2.84
CA SER A 287 32.22 -16.63 -3.07
C SER A 287 31.74 -15.33 -3.75
N SER A 288 32.18 -14.09 -3.51
CA SER A 288 33.02 -13.42 -2.49
C SER A 288 33.03 -11.91 -2.83
N ASN A 289 32.84 -11.01 -1.84
CA ASN A 289 33.71 -9.85 -1.53
C ASN A 289 33.10 -8.97 -0.43
N SER A 290 33.94 -8.69 0.57
CA SER A 290 33.63 -8.17 1.90
C SER A 290 34.05 -6.70 2.06
N ASN A 291 33.37 -5.98 2.97
CA ASN A 291 33.96 -5.16 4.07
C ASN A 291 32.95 -4.16 4.68
N PHE A 292 31.74 -4.62 5.04
CA PHE A 292 30.76 -3.79 5.78
C PHE A 292 30.06 -4.54 6.94
N TRP A 293 30.01 -5.88 6.92
CA TRP A 293 29.16 -6.67 7.82
C TRP A 293 29.85 -7.52 8.89
N GLU A 294 31.19 -7.49 9.01
CA GLU A 294 31.88 -8.22 10.09
C GLU A 294 31.64 -7.61 11.47
N ALA A 295 31.38 -6.30 11.57
CA ALA A 295 31.09 -5.64 12.85
C ALA A 295 29.66 -5.94 13.36
N ALA A 296 28.68 -6.10 12.47
CA ALA A 296 27.31 -6.42 12.87
C ALA A 296 27.19 -7.86 13.38
N SER A 297 27.97 -8.81 12.84
CA SER A 297 27.93 -10.21 13.29
C SER A 297 28.55 -10.42 14.68
N ALA A 298 29.40 -9.51 15.15
CA ALA A 298 30.04 -9.60 16.46
C ALA A 298 29.12 -9.20 17.63
N LEU A 299 28.04 -8.45 17.37
CA LEU A 299 27.06 -8.05 18.39
C LEU A 299 25.88 -9.04 18.52
N PHE A 300 25.71 -9.98 17.58
CA PHE A 300 24.66 -11.00 17.61
C PHE A 300 25.12 -12.37 18.14
N GLY A 301 26.21 -12.41 18.94
CA GLY A 301 26.74 -13.62 19.55
C GLY A 301 26.52 -13.68 21.08
N HIS A 302 25.69 -14.64 21.50
CA HIS A 302 25.47 -15.13 22.87
C HIS A 302 24.62 -14.26 23.83
N SER A 303 23.29 -14.36 23.70
CA SER A 303 22.52 -14.87 24.84
C SER A 303 21.40 -15.78 24.32
N ALA A 304 21.52 -17.06 24.64
CA ALA A 304 20.42 -18.00 24.50
C ALA A 304 19.44 -17.71 25.64
N ILE A 305 18.31 -17.09 25.34
CA ILE A 305 17.16 -17.10 26.24
C ILE A 305 16.48 -18.46 26.04
N PRO A 306 16.27 -19.27 27.10
CA PRO A 306 15.69 -20.60 26.95
C PRO A 306 14.27 -20.49 26.41
N ALA A 307 14.01 -21.22 25.33
CA ALA A 307 12.69 -21.38 24.73
C ALA A 307 11.79 -22.22 25.66
N ASN A 308 11.20 -21.58 26.66
CA ASN A 308 9.94 -22.01 27.27
C ASN A 308 9.39 -20.86 28.12
N GLN A 309 8.12 -20.50 27.90
CA GLN A 309 7.41 -19.33 28.45
C GLN A 309 7.61 -17.99 27.72
N LEU A 310 7.24 -17.97 26.44
CA LEU A 310 6.50 -16.83 25.90
C LEU A 310 5.14 -17.38 25.47
N LEU A 311 4.07 -16.82 26.03
CA LEU A 311 2.71 -17.14 25.63
C LEU A 311 2.56 -16.84 24.15
N LEU A 312 2.41 -17.90 23.36
CA LEU A 312 2.04 -17.84 21.96
C LEU A 312 0.64 -17.20 21.88
N PHE A 313 0.60 -15.88 21.73
CA PHE A 313 -0.58 -15.26 21.15
C PHE A 313 -0.58 -15.60 19.66
N PRO A 314 -1.68 -16.13 19.11
CA PRO A 314 -1.74 -16.46 17.70
C PRO A 314 -1.55 -15.18 16.89
N ILE A 315 -0.63 -15.22 15.93
CA ILE A 315 -0.59 -14.24 14.85
C ILE A 315 -1.96 -14.32 14.16
N PRO A 316 -2.78 -13.25 14.14
CA PRO A 316 -3.97 -13.27 13.31
C PRO A 316 -3.49 -13.29 11.86
N THR A 317 -3.75 -14.40 11.16
CA THR A 317 -3.72 -14.44 9.70
C THR A 317 -4.88 -13.61 9.17
N SER A 318 -4.73 -12.29 9.22
CA SER A 318 -5.56 -11.34 8.49
C SER A 318 -4.81 -10.95 7.22
N PRO A 319 -5.40 -11.04 6.02
CA PRO A 319 -4.72 -10.80 4.75
C PRO A 319 -4.65 -9.29 4.42
N CYS A 320 -4.30 -8.45 5.40
CA CYS A 320 -4.24 -7.00 5.26
C CYS A 320 -2.94 -6.48 5.85
N LEU A 321 -1.86 -6.62 5.08
CA LEU A 321 -0.58 -5.92 5.13
C LEU A 321 0.24 -6.56 4.02
N PHE A 322 0.90 -5.75 3.18
CA PHE A 322 1.81 -6.16 2.10
C PHE A 322 2.33 -7.61 2.27
N PRO A 323 2.03 -8.54 1.34
CA PRO A 323 2.64 -9.85 1.42
C PRO A 323 4.15 -9.67 1.25
N LEU A 324 4.92 -9.95 2.31
CA LEU A 324 6.30 -10.37 2.14
C LEU A 324 6.31 -11.54 1.13
N PRO A 325 7.26 -11.60 0.19
CA PRO A 325 7.20 -12.52 -0.93
C PRO A 325 7.27 -13.97 -0.41
N PHE A 326 6.14 -14.67 -0.46
CA PHE A 326 6.11 -16.13 -0.41
C PHE A 326 6.24 -16.65 -1.84
N PHE A 327 7.43 -17.13 -2.19
CA PHE A 327 7.69 -17.84 -3.44
C PHE A 327 7.06 -19.23 -3.39
N SER A 328 6.14 -19.50 -4.32
CA SER A 328 5.71 -20.85 -4.70
C SER A 328 6.30 -21.17 -6.07
N SER A 329 7.14 -22.20 -6.16
CA SER A 329 7.61 -22.74 -7.44
C SER A 329 6.63 -23.78 -7.97
N SER A 330 6.22 -23.62 -9.22
CA SER A 330 5.73 -24.73 -10.05
C SER A 330 6.14 -24.51 -11.51
N ASP A 331 6.97 -25.46 -11.97
CA ASP A 331 7.11 -26.07 -13.30
C ASP A 331 7.52 -25.23 -14.52
N ILE A 332 8.62 -25.65 -15.18
CA ILE A 332 8.55 -26.39 -16.48
C ILE A 332 9.95 -26.93 -16.89
N SER A 333 9.93 -28.26 -17.05
CA SER A 333 10.63 -29.22 -17.92
C SER A 333 11.50 -28.78 -19.13
N LEU A 334 12.50 -29.66 -19.41
CA LEU A 334 13.03 -30.11 -20.74
C LEU A 334 13.73 -29.03 -21.60
N GLU A 335 14.84 -29.19 -22.32
CA GLU A 335 15.78 -30.19 -22.89
C GLU A 335 17.10 -29.36 -23.09
N ALA A 336 18.34 -29.84 -23.19
CA ALA A 336 18.98 -31.09 -23.62
C ALA A 336 20.38 -31.18 -22.96
#